data_AF-A0A934Y316-F1
#
_entry.id   AF-A0A934Y316-F1
#
_cell.length_a   1.000
_cell.length_b   1.000
_cell.length_c   1.000
_cell.angle_alpha   90.00
_cell.angle_beta   90.00
_cell.angle_gamma   90.00
#
_symmetry.space_group_name_H-M   'P 1'
#
loop_
_entity.id
_entity.type
_entity.pdbx_description
1 polymer ?
#
loop_
_entity_poly.entity_id
_entity_poly.type
_entity_poly.pdbx_seq_one_letter_code
_entity_poly.pdbx_strand_id
1 'polypeptide(L)'
;MSETSAVTPMTVADYAFAVESLSSGRFTGLLTVDNRKLFASLYGAPFAAIARLAPEVLEKSSASLLIADTTGLLAAESGRWLSLYARARNSSGKLTCTICVPVRPRSMRRPPKPLLFQPAQQVLVKHWSKHLSDLDTPPDILILYVPDRFDKIEAMAEDLCKTSKGRKVLLACHSRAEVLLVQALLHVWGCQLVDTVSYDLDSGESRPFAPGAWWVSVVPPKDFGSNRPSEEVQAPLRLAFQCFWDFIQQSDGQEAVNQVATVFSTRTTRHIGGESINAVRLSLNESIDLASGRYFSIRKSPEKRALFGVTGS
;
A
#
# COMPACT_ATOMS: atom_id res chain seq x y z
N MET A 1 -11.60 32.37 -23.79
CA MET A 1 -10.58 31.57 -23.09
C MET A 1 -11.24 30.28 -22.68
N SER A 2 -10.86 29.16 -23.30
CA SER A 2 -11.45 27.86 -22.99
C SER A 2 -10.90 27.40 -21.66
N GLU A 3 -11.75 27.29 -20.64
CA GLU A 3 -11.44 26.51 -19.44
C GLU A 3 -11.38 25.05 -19.88
N THR A 4 -10.19 24.60 -20.29
CA THR A 4 -9.89 23.16 -20.26
C THR A 4 -10.04 22.74 -18.82
N SER A 5 -11.19 22.15 -18.49
CA SER A 5 -11.41 21.33 -17.31
C SER A 5 -10.15 20.47 -17.13
N ALA A 6 -9.30 20.85 -16.19
CA ALA A 6 -8.04 20.16 -15.96
C ALA A 6 -8.40 18.75 -15.49
N VAL A 7 -8.15 17.76 -16.36
CA VAL A 7 -8.40 16.36 -16.04
C VAL A 7 -7.61 16.03 -14.78
N THR A 8 -8.32 15.62 -13.73
CA THR A 8 -7.70 15.33 -12.45
C THR A 8 -6.91 14.03 -12.58
N PRO A 9 -5.58 14.03 -12.34
CA PRO A 9 -4.75 12.87 -12.67
C PRO A 9 -5.05 11.67 -11.77
N MET A 10 -5.27 10.48 -12.37
CA MET A 10 -5.68 9.26 -11.67
C MET A 10 -4.76 8.05 -11.92
N THR A 11 -3.97 8.05 -13.00
CA THR A 11 -3.01 7.01 -13.37
C THR A 11 -1.56 7.51 -13.26
N VAL A 12 -0.58 6.62 -13.41
CA VAL A 12 0.84 7.01 -13.51
C VAL A 12 1.06 7.89 -14.74
N ALA A 13 0.48 7.53 -15.88
CA ALA A 13 0.54 8.30 -17.12
C ALA A 13 -0.06 9.70 -16.94
N ASP A 14 -1.22 9.82 -16.30
CA ASP A 14 -1.87 11.11 -16.05
C ASP A 14 -0.98 12.02 -15.19
N TYR A 15 -0.40 11.48 -14.11
CA TYR A 15 0.46 12.27 -13.23
C TYR A 15 1.77 12.67 -13.91
N ALA A 16 2.37 11.78 -14.72
CA ALA A 16 3.55 12.11 -15.50
C ALA A 16 3.26 13.29 -16.46
N PHE A 17 2.13 13.23 -17.16
CA PHE A 17 1.68 14.29 -18.08
C PHE A 17 1.32 15.58 -17.35
N ALA A 18 0.57 15.50 -16.25
CA ALA A 18 0.12 16.66 -15.48
C ALA A 18 1.31 17.42 -14.88
N VAL A 19 2.30 16.72 -14.32
CA VAL A 19 3.50 17.35 -13.77
C VAL A 19 4.33 18.03 -14.86
N GLU A 20 4.53 17.39 -16.00
CA GLU A 20 5.25 17.98 -17.14
C GLU A 20 4.57 19.25 -17.66
N SER A 21 3.23 19.27 -17.63
CA SER A 21 2.41 20.41 -18.06
C SER A 21 2.50 21.61 -17.10
N LEU A 22 2.86 21.40 -15.83
CA LEU A 22 3.08 22.49 -14.87
C LEU A 22 4.35 23.28 -15.19
N SER A 23 4.28 24.61 -15.13
CA SER A 23 5.47 25.47 -15.31
C SER A 23 6.63 25.10 -14.38
N SER A 24 6.32 24.72 -13.13
CA SER A 24 7.28 24.25 -12.14
C SER A 24 7.76 22.82 -12.33
N GLY A 25 7.08 22.03 -13.17
CA GLY A 25 7.36 20.62 -13.42
C GLY A 25 7.90 20.32 -14.82
N ARG A 26 7.85 21.27 -15.78
CA ARG A 26 8.36 21.11 -17.17
C ARG A 26 9.75 20.48 -17.30
N PHE A 27 10.61 20.66 -16.31
CA PHE A 27 11.94 20.04 -16.30
C PHE A 27 11.90 18.51 -16.28
N THR A 28 10.81 17.89 -15.84
CA THR A 28 10.62 16.43 -15.87
C THR A 28 10.55 15.90 -17.31
N GLY A 29 10.19 16.73 -18.29
CA GLY A 29 10.22 16.37 -19.72
C GLY A 29 11.63 16.07 -20.25
N LEU A 30 12.68 16.45 -19.51
CA LEU A 30 14.07 16.08 -19.81
C LEU A 30 14.43 14.66 -19.35
N LEU A 31 13.60 14.04 -18.52
CA LEU A 31 13.78 12.66 -18.08
C LEU A 31 13.28 11.69 -19.16
N THR A 32 13.85 10.48 -19.19
CA THR A 32 13.31 9.40 -20.01
C THR A 32 11.85 9.11 -19.64
N VAL A 33 11.08 8.55 -20.58
CA VAL A 33 9.68 8.14 -20.33
C VAL A 33 9.59 7.24 -19.09
N ASP A 34 10.49 6.25 -18.98
CA ASP A 34 10.51 5.32 -17.85
C ASP A 34 10.80 6.01 -16.52
N ASN A 35 11.72 6.99 -16.51
CA ASN A 35 11.99 7.77 -15.30
C ASN A 35 10.80 8.66 -14.94
N ARG A 36 10.12 9.29 -15.90
CA ARG A 36 8.89 10.05 -15.60
C ARG A 36 7.82 9.14 -14.98
N LYS A 37 7.59 7.97 -15.58
CA LYS A 37 6.67 6.96 -15.05
C LYS A 37 7.10 6.52 -13.65
N LEU A 38 8.37 6.22 -13.43
CA LEU A 38 8.89 5.83 -12.12
C LEU A 38 8.61 6.89 -11.04
N PHE A 39 8.93 8.15 -11.31
CA PHE A 39 8.67 9.25 -10.37
C PHE A 39 7.17 9.44 -10.13
N ALA A 40 6.35 9.42 -11.19
CA ALA A 40 4.91 9.55 -11.05
C ALA A 40 4.29 8.40 -10.26
N SER A 41 4.81 7.20 -10.47
CA SER A 41 4.40 5.99 -9.78
C SER A 41 4.65 6.02 -8.27
N LEU A 42 5.65 6.80 -7.83
CA LEU A 42 6.01 6.93 -6.42
C LEU A 42 5.33 8.16 -5.78
N TYR A 43 5.48 9.33 -6.39
CA TYR A 43 5.08 10.61 -5.80
C TYR A 43 3.62 11.00 -6.12
N GLY A 44 3.04 10.47 -7.21
CA GLY A 44 1.62 10.64 -7.53
C GLY A 44 0.70 9.70 -6.76
N ALA A 45 1.21 8.53 -6.35
CA ALA A 45 0.42 7.47 -5.73
C ALA A 45 -0.37 7.91 -4.48
N PRO A 46 0.22 8.63 -3.50
CA PRO A 46 -0.54 9.10 -2.33
C PRO A 46 -1.74 9.97 -2.71
N PHE A 47 -1.59 10.87 -3.68
CA PHE A 47 -2.64 11.79 -4.09
C PHE A 47 -3.72 11.10 -4.94
N ALA A 48 -3.34 10.12 -5.76
CA ALA A 48 -4.29 9.25 -6.44
C ALA A 48 -5.12 8.43 -5.44
N ALA A 49 -4.49 7.92 -4.39
CA ALA A 49 -5.16 7.15 -3.33
C ALA A 49 -6.13 8.03 -2.53
N ILE A 50 -5.71 9.22 -2.09
CA ILE A 50 -6.59 10.18 -1.40
C ILE A 50 -7.80 10.50 -2.28
N ALA A 51 -7.58 10.80 -3.56
CA ALA A 51 -8.67 11.13 -4.48
C ALA A 51 -9.75 10.03 -4.61
N ARG A 52 -9.38 8.76 -4.41
CA ARG A 52 -10.32 7.63 -4.53
C ARG A 52 -10.88 7.18 -3.19
N LEU A 53 -10.08 7.22 -2.13
CA LEU A 53 -10.39 6.58 -0.84
C LEU A 53 -10.71 7.58 0.28
N ALA A 54 -10.32 8.84 0.11
CA ALA A 54 -10.55 9.91 1.07
C ALA A 54 -10.76 11.27 0.36
N PRO A 55 -11.69 11.37 -0.62
CA PRO A 55 -11.89 12.61 -1.38
C PRO A 55 -12.25 13.81 -0.49
N GLU A 56 -12.88 13.58 0.66
CA GLU A 56 -13.22 14.59 1.66
C GLU A 56 -11.99 15.35 2.20
N VAL A 57 -10.79 14.76 2.10
CA VAL A 57 -9.53 15.42 2.48
C VAL A 57 -9.15 16.50 1.47
N LEU A 58 -9.47 16.29 0.18
CA LEU A 58 -9.15 17.24 -0.89
C LEU A 58 -10.13 18.42 -0.95
N GLU A 59 -11.31 18.27 -0.35
CA GLU A 59 -12.34 19.33 -0.28
C GLU A 59 -12.02 20.38 0.79
N LYS A 60 -11.09 20.08 1.71
CA LYS A 60 -10.66 21.01 2.76
C LYS A 60 -9.83 22.16 2.19
N SER A 61 -10.03 23.37 2.71
CA SER A 61 -9.23 24.55 2.36
C SER A 61 -7.75 24.38 2.71
N SER A 62 -7.46 23.64 3.78
CA SER A 62 -6.13 23.21 4.16
C SER A 62 -6.22 21.81 4.76
N ALA A 63 -5.46 20.86 4.22
CA ALA A 63 -5.39 19.50 4.76
C ALA A 63 -3.96 19.14 5.17
N SER A 64 -3.85 18.49 6.32
CA SER A 64 -2.63 17.97 6.92
C SER A 64 -2.54 16.46 6.74
N LEU A 65 -1.47 16.01 6.09
CA LEU A 65 -1.20 14.60 5.81
C LEU A 65 -0.02 14.14 6.67
N LEU A 66 -0.11 12.96 7.28
CA LEU A 66 1.03 12.28 7.88
C LEU A 66 1.36 11.03 7.07
N ILE A 67 2.59 10.95 6.55
CA ILE A 67 3.07 9.84 5.73
C ILE A 67 4.16 9.09 6.50
N ALA A 68 3.96 7.80 6.75
CA ALA A 68 5.02 6.90 7.23
C ALA A 68 5.70 6.24 6.03
N ASP A 69 6.89 6.74 5.70
CA ASP A 69 7.70 6.24 4.60
C ASP A 69 8.78 5.31 5.15
N THR A 70 8.59 4.00 4.95
CA THR A 70 9.51 2.96 5.41
C THR A 70 10.84 2.95 4.65
N THR A 71 10.87 3.51 3.44
CA THR A 71 12.03 3.48 2.53
C THR A 71 12.86 4.75 2.56
N GLY A 72 12.27 5.87 2.98
CA GLY A 72 12.87 7.20 2.93
C GLY A 72 12.88 7.83 1.54
N LEU A 73 12.30 7.17 0.52
CA LEU A 73 12.25 7.68 -0.85
C LEU A 73 11.35 8.92 -0.98
N LEU A 74 10.22 8.96 -0.27
CA LEU A 74 9.31 10.11 -0.29
C LEU A 74 9.89 11.31 0.44
N ALA A 75 10.75 11.07 1.42
CA ALA A 75 11.48 12.11 2.15
C ALA A 75 12.72 12.63 1.42
N ALA A 76 13.13 11.99 0.31
CA ALA A 76 14.24 12.45 -0.51
C ALA A 76 14.01 13.90 -0.96
N GLU A 77 15.09 14.68 -1.04
CA GLU A 77 15.02 16.10 -1.39
C GLU A 77 14.05 16.91 -0.53
N SER A 78 13.92 16.55 0.76
CA SER A 78 13.00 17.16 1.72
C SER A 78 11.52 17.08 1.29
N GLY A 79 11.13 16.01 0.60
CA GLY A 79 9.76 15.79 0.14
C GLY A 79 9.28 16.79 -0.93
N ARG A 80 10.19 17.53 -1.56
CA ARG A 80 9.85 18.54 -2.58
C ARG A 80 9.15 17.94 -3.81
N TRP A 81 9.41 16.66 -4.10
CA TRP A 81 8.67 15.93 -5.12
C TRP A 81 7.19 15.79 -4.76
N LEU A 82 6.85 15.46 -3.51
CA LEU A 82 5.45 15.42 -3.09
C LEU A 82 4.76 16.77 -3.26
N SER A 83 5.45 17.88 -2.99
CA SER A 83 4.92 19.23 -3.26
C SER A 83 4.61 19.47 -4.74
N LEU A 84 5.47 19.00 -5.64
CA LEU A 84 5.26 19.11 -7.08
C LEU A 84 4.04 18.30 -7.54
N TYR A 85 3.93 17.06 -7.07
CA TYR A 85 2.84 16.15 -7.44
C TYR A 85 1.51 16.56 -6.79
N ALA A 86 1.52 17.11 -5.57
CA ALA A 86 0.35 17.73 -4.94
C ALA A 86 -0.20 18.86 -5.80
N ARG A 87 0.67 19.71 -6.36
CA ARG A 87 0.27 20.80 -7.25
C ARG A 87 -0.33 20.29 -8.56
N ALA A 88 0.20 19.20 -9.12
CA ALA A 88 -0.31 18.64 -10.38
C ALA A 88 -1.74 18.13 -10.25
N ARG A 89 -2.17 17.77 -9.04
CA ARG A 89 -3.57 17.40 -8.75
C ARG A 89 -4.54 18.58 -8.85
N ASN A 90 -4.05 19.83 -8.79
CA ASN A 90 -4.85 21.05 -8.76
C ASN A 90 -5.95 21.02 -7.66
N SER A 91 -5.59 20.63 -6.43
CA SER A 91 -6.53 20.74 -5.30
C SER A 91 -6.87 22.21 -5.02
N SER A 92 -8.14 22.49 -4.72
CA SER A 92 -8.60 23.83 -4.34
C SER A 92 -7.96 24.33 -3.03
N GLY A 93 -7.55 23.39 -2.17
CA GLY A 93 -6.90 23.66 -0.89
C GLY A 93 -5.39 23.40 -0.86
N LYS A 94 -4.77 23.86 0.22
CA LYS A 94 -3.34 23.63 0.52
C LYS A 94 -3.16 22.25 1.17
N LEU A 95 -2.29 21.43 0.60
CA LEU A 95 -1.85 20.17 1.21
C LEU A 95 -0.49 20.35 1.90
N THR A 96 -0.44 20.08 3.20
CA THR A 96 0.81 20.02 3.97
C THR A 96 1.11 18.58 4.35
N CYS A 97 2.32 18.12 4.07
CA CYS A 97 2.75 16.76 4.36
C CYS A 97 3.83 16.75 5.45
N THR A 98 3.63 15.92 6.46
CA THR A 98 4.69 15.50 7.38
C THR A 98 5.08 14.06 7.04
N ILE A 99 6.37 13.82 6.85
CA ILE A 99 6.92 12.54 6.42
C ILE A 99 7.78 11.99 7.56
N CYS A 100 7.31 10.91 8.19
CA CYS A 100 8.05 10.16 9.20
C CYS A 100 8.87 9.06 8.52
N VAL A 101 10.17 9.05 8.78
CA VAL A 101 11.11 8.07 8.24
C VAL A 101 11.90 7.37 9.35
N PRO A 102 12.24 6.08 9.19
CA PRO A 102 13.00 5.35 10.20
C PRO A 102 14.47 5.77 10.25
N VAL A 103 15.02 6.27 9.14
CA VAL A 103 16.42 6.68 9.00
C VAL A 103 16.51 7.96 8.20
N ARG A 104 17.62 8.69 8.38
CA ARG A 104 17.87 9.93 7.61
C ARG A 104 17.89 9.60 6.11
N PRO A 105 17.09 10.28 5.28
CA PRO A 105 17.06 10.03 3.84
C PRO A 105 18.42 10.30 3.23
N ARG A 106 18.82 9.47 2.27
CA ARG A 106 20.01 9.74 1.46
C ARG A 106 19.70 10.90 0.53
N SER A 107 20.41 12.01 0.67
CA SER A 107 20.34 13.10 -0.30
C SER A 107 20.84 12.59 -1.65
N MET A 108 20.13 12.88 -2.75
CA MET A 108 20.75 12.74 -4.06
C MET A 108 21.90 13.75 -4.15
N ARG A 109 22.96 13.38 -4.89
CA ARG A 109 24.18 14.20 -4.98
C ARG A 109 23.89 15.64 -5.44
N ARG A 110 22.88 15.84 -6.31
CA ARG A 110 22.32 17.16 -6.67
C ARG A 110 20.87 17.04 -7.16
N PRO A 111 19.87 17.59 -6.46
CA PRO A 111 18.52 17.72 -7.02
C PRO A 111 18.50 18.66 -8.23
N PRO A 112 17.56 18.47 -9.18
CA PRO A 112 17.32 19.45 -10.24
C PRO A 112 17.01 20.82 -9.64
N LYS A 113 17.68 21.88 -10.11
CA LYS A 113 17.47 23.25 -9.60
C LYS A 113 15.98 23.66 -9.58
N PRO A 114 15.14 23.33 -10.58
CA PRO A 114 13.71 23.62 -10.52
C PRO A 114 12.96 22.99 -9.33
N LEU A 115 13.40 21.82 -8.87
CA LEU A 115 12.83 21.13 -7.71
C LEU A 115 13.07 21.90 -6.41
N LEU A 116 14.22 22.60 -6.30
CA LEU A 116 14.57 23.40 -5.12
C LEU A 116 13.62 24.60 -4.90
N PHE A 117 12.86 24.99 -5.93
CA PHE A 117 11.83 26.02 -5.81
C PHE A 117 10.47 25.48 -5.36
N GLN A 118 10.30 24.15 -5.26
CA GLN A 118 9.10 23.57 -4.66
C GLN A 118 9.18 23.70 -3.15
N PRO A 119 8.06 23.96 -2.43
CA PRO A 119 8.06 23.98 -0.98
C PRO A 119 8.65 22.69 -0.40
N ALA A 120 9.50 22.79 0.61
CA ALA A 120 9.93 21.61 1.36
C ALA A 120 8.79 21.12 2.24
N GLN A 121 8.69 19.80 2.41
CA GLN A 121 7.79 19.16 3.36
C GLN A 121 8.52 18.92 4.68
N GLN A 122 7.76 18.73 5.76
CA GLN A 122 8.36 18.42 7.05
C GLN A 122 8.82 16.96 7.04
N VAL A 123 10.13 16.73 7.22
CA VAL A 123 10.71 15.37 7.31
C VAL A 123 11.19 15.13 8.74
N LEU A 124 10.68 14.07 9.36
CA LEU A 124 11.00 13.68 10.73
C LEU A 124 11.65 12.30 10.74
N VAL A 125 12.86 12.21 11.29
CA VAL A 125 13.48 10.91 11.60
C VAL A 125 12.91 10.41 12.93
N LYS A 126 11.66 9.95 12.88
CA LYS A 126 10.85 9.58 14.04
C LYS A 126 9.82 8.54 13.64
N HIS A 127 9.51 7.62 14.55
CA HIS A 127 8.41 6.68 14.34
C HIS A 127 7.08 7.42 14.26
N TRP A 128 6.26 7.11 13.26
CA TRP A 128 5.01 7.81 12.98
C TRP A 128 4.01 7.74 14.15
N SER A 129 3.92 6.59 14.85
CA SER A 129 2.98 6.41 15.97
C SER A 129 3.32 7.28 17.17
N LYS A 130 4.62 7.46 17.44
CA LYS A 130 5.11 8.40 18.46
C LYS A 130 4.79 9.84 18.08
N HIS A 131 5.07 10.22 16.82
CA HIS A 131 4.75 11.57 16.36
C HIS A 131 3.25 11.85 16.43
N LEU A 132 2.41 10.92 15.98
CA LEU A 132 0.95 11.04 16.02
C LEU A 132 0.41 11.23 17.43
N SER A 133 1.05 10.61 18.43
CA SER A 133 0.67 10.74 19.84
C SER A 133 1.05 12.09 20.45
N ASP A 134 2.08 12.74 19.90
CA ASP A 134 2.57 14.05 20.38
C ASP A 134 1.87 15.24 19.70
N LEU A 135 0.96 14.99 18.75
CA LEU A 135 0.24 16.04 18.04
C LEU A 135 -1.00 16.47 18.83
N ASP A 136 -1.11 17.77 19.12
CA ASP A 136 -2.33 18.37 19.70
C ASP A 136 -3.52 18.25 18.75
N THR A 137 -3.28 18.48 17.46
CA THR A 137 -4.27 18.34 16.40
C THR A 137 -3.91 17.17 15.50
N PRO A 138 -4.79 16.18 15.35
CA PRO A 138 -4.54 15.04 14.48
C PRO A 138 -4.43 15.46 13.00
N PRO A 139 -3.62 14.76 12.18
CA PRO A 139 -3.66 14.94 10.73
C PRO A 139 -5.03 14.52 10.18
N ASP A 140 -5.41 15.11 9.05
CA ASP A 140 -6.66 14.81 8.35
C ASP A 140 -6.67 13.40 7.75
N ILE A 141 -5.49 12.89 7.40
CA ILE A 141 -5.33 11.50 6.94
C ILE A 141 -3.94 10.99 7.33
N LEU A 142 -3.88 9.71 7.73
CA LEU A 142 -2.64 8.96 7.91
C LEU A 142 -2.43 8.06 6.70
N ILE A 143 -1.21 8.07 6.16
CA ILE A 143 -0.78 7.25 5.04
C ILE A 143 0.39 6.39 5.51
N LEU A 144 0.27 5.08 5.43
CA LEU A 144 1.31 4.13 5.84
C LEU A 144 1.75 3.28 4.65
N TYR A 145 3.04 3.28 4.34
CA TYR A 145 3.60 2.28 3.44
C TYR A 145 3.81 0.97 4.22
N VAL A 146 3.19 -0.10 3.74
CA VAL A 146 3.25 -1.41 4.39
C VAL A 146 4.68 -1.94 4.35
N PRO A 147 5.26 -2.36 5.48
CA PRO A 147 6.57 -2.99 5.53
C PRO A 147 6.64 -4.31 4.74
N ASP A 148 7.82 -4.67 4.26
CA ASP A 148 8.13 -5.91 3.54
C ASP A 148 8.30 -7.15 4.43
N ARG A 149 8.02 -7.01 5.74
CA ARG A 149 8.26 -8.05 6.74
C ARG A 149 7.07 -8.20 7.67
N PHE A 150 6.59 -9.42 7.84
CA PHE A 150 5.38 -9.71 8.61
C PHE A 150 5.44 -9.22 10.06
N ASP A 151 6.57 -9.40 10.75
CA ASP A 151 6.77 -8.93 12.12
C ASP A 151 6.60 -7.41 12.25
N LYS A 152 7.01 -6.67 11.21
CA LYS A 152 6.79 -5.22 11.14
C LYS A 152 5.37 -4.84 10.78
N ILE A 153 4.66 -5.66 9.99
CA ILE A 153 3.24 -5.44 9.69
C ILE A 153 2.38 -5.70 10.94
N GLU A 154 2.68 -6.75 11.72
CA GLU A 154 2.04 -7.01 13.01
C GLU A 154 2.23 -5.82 13.97
N ALA A 155 3.47 -5.33 14.11
CA ALA A 155 3.76 -4.14 14.90
C ALA A 155 3.03 -2.88 14.38
N MET A 156 2.97 -2.70 13.06
CA MET A 156 2.23 -1.61 12.43
C MET A 156 0.73 -1.70 12.73
N ALA A 157 0.12 -2.89 12.63
CA ALA A 157 -1.29 -3.12 12.92
C ALA A 157 -1.62 -2.83 14.38
N GLU A 158 -0.76 -3.25 15.31
CA GLU A 158 -0.89 -2.94 16.72
C GLU A 158 -0.82 -1.44 16.99
N ASP A 159 0.20 -0.75 16.46
CA ASP A 159 0.37 0.70 16.61
C ASP A 159 -0.80 1.47 15.98
N LEU A 160 -1.29 0.99 14.85
CA LEU A 160 -2.45 1.54 14.14
C LEU A 160 -3.68 1.51 15.05
N CYS A 161 -4.00 0.35 15.63
CA CYS A 161 -5.15 0.20 16.51
C CYS A 161 -5.01 1.04 17.79
N LYS A 162 -3.79 1.17 18.34
CA LYS A 162 -3.54 1.95 19.56
C LYS A 162 -3.63 3.47 19.35
N THR A 163 -3.21 3.98 18.19
CA THR A 163 -2.98 5.42 18.00
C THR A 163 -3.99 6.13 17.10
N SER A 164 -4.62 5.43 16.17
CA SER A 164 -5.53 6.05 15.18
C SER A 164 -6.92 6.37 15.73
N LYS A 165 -7.40 5.68 16.77
CA LYS A 165 -8.67 5.98 17.48
C LYS A 165 -9.88 6.13 16.54
N GLY A 166 -10.13 5.18 15.64
CA GLY A 166 -11.27 5.25 14.72
C GLY A 166 -11.11 6.18 13.52
N ARG A 167 -9.91 6.73 13.28
CA ARG A 167 -9.65 7.58 12.11
C ARG A 167 -9.31 6.75 10.89
N LYS A 168 -9.78 7.19 9.72
CA LYS A 168 -9.46 6.58 8.43
C LYS A 168 -7.95 6.64 8.17
N VAL A 169 -7.38 5.53 7.72
CA VAL A 169 -5.97 5.38 7.35
C VAL A 169 -5.88 4.74 5.97
N LEU A 170 -4.97 5.24 5.15
CA LEU A 170 -4.66 4.67 3.84
C LEU A 170 -3.37 3.86 3.93
N LEU A 171 -3.41 2.61 3.48
CA LEU A 171 -2.25 1.72 3.47
C LEU A 171 -1.79 1.48 2.03
N ALA A 172 -0.51 1.73 1.77
CA ALA A 172 0.12 1.53 0.48
C ALA A 172 0.80 0.16 0.45
N CYS A 173 0.36 -0.70 -0.46
CA CYS A 173 0.88 -2.05 -0.68
C CYS A 173 1.54 -2.16 -2.06
N HIS A 174 2.40 -3.16 -2.22
CA HIS A 174 3.13 -3.47 -3.43
C HIS A 174 2.26 -4.19 -4.45
N SER A 175 1.39 -5.09 -3.98
CA SER A 175 0.59 -5.97 -4.82
C SER A 175 -0.80 -6.18 -4.23
N ARG A 176 -1.71 -6.69 -5.07
CA ARG A 176 -3.03 -7.13 -4.61
C ARG A 176 -2.96 -8.24 -3.57
N ALA A 177 -2.03 -9.18 -3.72
CA ALA A 177 -1.85 -10.29 -2.78
C ALA A 177 -1.43 -9.76 -1.39
N GLU A 178 -0.53 -8.79 -1.35
CA GLU A 178 -0.14 -8.11 -0.11
C GLU A 178 -1.33 -7.39 0.53
N VAL A 179 -2.16 -6.69 -0.25
CA VAL A 179 -3.38 -6.06 0.28
C VAL A 179 -4.26 -7.08 1.00
N LEU A 180 -4.49 -8.25 0.39
CA LEU A 180 -5.36 -9.27 0.98
C LEU A 180 -4.80 -9.84 2.29
N LEU A 181 -3.49 -10.06 2.35
CA LEU A 181 -2.79 -10.48 3.57
C LEU A 181 -2.90 -9.43 4.68
N VAL A 182 -2.69 -8.16 4.33
CA VAL A 182 -2.80 -7.03 5.28
C VAL A 182 -4.23 -6.86 5.74
N GLN A 183 -5.22 -6.96 4.84
CA GLN A 183 -6.64 -6.89 5.15
C GLN A 183 -7.06 -8.01 6.12
N ALA A 184 -6.61 -9.24 5.87
CA ALA A 184 -6.86 -10.38 6.74
C ALA A 184 -6.34 -10.14 8.16
N LEU A 185 -5.10 -9.67 8.27
CA LEU A 185 -4.51 -9.31 9.55
C LEU A 185 -5.34 -8.19 10.22
N LEU A 186 -5.59 -7.09 9.53
CA LEU A 186 -6.31 -5.96 10.12
C LEU A 186 -7.74 -6.32 10.54
N HIS A 187 -8.40 -7.20 9.81
CA HIS A 187 -9.72 -7.73 10.16
C HIS A 187 -9.68 -8.46 11.52
N VAL A 188 -8.67 -9.30 11.77
CA VAL A 188 -8.55 -10.02 13.05
C VAL A 188 -8.14 -9.09 14.20
N TRP A 189 -7.54 -7.93 13.90
CA TRP A 189 -7.32 -6.84 14.84
C TRP A 189 -8.57 -5.95 15.05
N GLY A 190 -9.70 -6.27 14.41
CA GLY A 190 -10.96 -5.54 14.56
C GLY A 190 -11.05 -4.25 13.73
N CYS A 191 -10.18 -4.06 12.74
CA CYS A 191 -10.30 -2.94 11.82
C CYS A 191 -11.46 -3.15 10.85
N GLN A 192 -12.19 -2.08 10.55
CA GLN A 192 -13.15 -2.04 9.47
C GLN A 192 -12.41 -1.79 8.14
N LEU A 193 -12.56 -2.70 7.19
CA LEU A 193 -12.07 -2.55 5.84
C LEU A 193 -13.11 -1.77 5.03
N VAL A 194 -12.68 -0.73 4.31
CA VAL A 194 -13.59 0.14 3.56
C VAL A 194 -13.52 -0.18 2.08
N ASP A 195 -12.42 0.20 1.42
CA ASP A 195 -12.28 0.09 -0.03
C ASP A 195 -10.83 -0.24 -0.42
N THR A 196 -10.67 -0.89 -1.56
CA THR A 196 -9.36 -1.21 -2.18
C THR A 196 -9.33 -0.70 -3.61
N VAL A 197 -8.25 -0.01 -3.98
CA VAL A 197 -8.03 0.49 -5.36
C VAL A 197 -6.61 0.20 -5.83
N SER A 198 -6.44 0.01 -7.14
CA SER A 198 -5.12 -0.01 -7.78
C SER A 198 -4.70 1.39 -8.21
N TYR A 199 -3.40 1.64 -8.33
CA TYR A 199 -2.82 2.80 -8.99
C TYR A 199 -2.13 2.34 -10.28
N ASP A 200 -2.93 2.35 -11.33
CA ASP A 200 -2.61 1.76 -12.63
C ASP A 200 -1.62 2.61 -13.41
N LEU A 201 -0.87 1.96 -14.33
CA LEU A 201 0.08 2.64 -15.20
C LEU A 201 -0.63 3.61 -16.14
N ASP A 202 -1.73 3.14 -16.72
CA ASP A 202 -2.62 3.85 -17.62
C ASP A 202 -4.03 3.27 -17.49
N SER A 203 -5.01 3.83 -18.21
CA SER A 203 -6.37 3.34 -18.27
C SER A 203 -6.41 1.89 -18.75
N GLY A 204 -6.72 0.96 -17.85
CA GLY A 204 -6.76 -0.48 -18.13
C GLY A 204 -5.41 -1.20 -18.07
N GLU A 205 -4.31 -0.49 -17.80
CA GLU A 205 -2.97 -1.08 -17.67
C GLU A 205 -2.59 -1.28 -16.19
N SER A 206 -2.86 -2.48 -15.68
CA SER A 206 -2.56 -2.85 -14.29
C SER A 206 -1.06 -2.81 -13.98
N ARG A 207 -0.75 -2.47 -12.73
CA ARG A 207 0.59 -2.56 -12.15
C ARG A 207 0.64 -3.70 -11.12
N PRO A 208 1.14 -4.89 -11.48
CA PRO A 208 1.05 -6.05 -10.59
C PRO A 208 1.85 -5.90 -9.30
N PHE A 209 3.04 -5.29 -9.39
CA PHE A 209 3.94 -5.14 -8.26
C PHE A 209 4.73 -3.82 -8.31
N ALA A 210 4.52 -2.95 -7.33
CA ALA A 210 5.40 -1.83 -6.98
C ALA A 210 4.91 -1.06 -5.74
N PRO A 211 5.78 -0.33 -5.02
CA PRO A 211 5.37 0.46 -3.86
C PRO A 211 4.20 1.41 -4.18
N GLY A 212 3.09 1.29 -3.46
CA GLY A 212 1.89 2.10 -3.69
C GLY A 212 1.20 1.81 -5.03
N ALA A 213 1.36 0.62 -5.60
CA ALA A 213 0.54 0.16 -6.72
C ALA A 213 -0.86 -0.25 -6.26
N TRP A 214 -1.02 -0.63 -5.00
CA TRP A 214 -2.31 -1.02 -4.42
C TRP A 214 -2.54 -0.30 -3.11
N TRP A 215 -3.78 0.13 -2.89
CA TRP A 215 -4.17 0.94 -1.74
C TRP A 215 -5.41 0.38 -1.09
N VAL A 216 -5.42 0.38 0.24
CA VAL A 216 -6.60 0.02 1.02
C VAL A 216 -6.90 1.11 2.05
N SER A 217 -8.19 1.43 2.18
CA SER A 217 -8.72 2.29 3.22
C SER A 217 -9.21 1.44 4.38
N VAL A 218 -8.74 1.77 5.59
CA VAL A 218 -9.10 1.07 6.82
C VAL A 218 -9.49 2.06 7.91
N VAL A 219 -10.43 1.66 8.75
CA VAL A 219 -10.82 2.37 9.96
C VAL A 219 -10.55 1.45 11.15
N PRO A 220 -9.48 1.72 11.92
CA PRO A 220 -9.15 0.92 13.10
C PRO A 220 -10.21 1.11 14.20
N PRO A 221 -10.32 0.22 15.20
CA PRO A 221 -11.31 0.36 16.26
C PRO A 221 -11.12 1.67 17.05
N LYS A 222 -12.23 2.26 17.52
CA LYS A 222 -12.20 3.44 18.40
C LYS A 222 -11.60 3.09 19.77
N ASP A 223 -12.07 1.97 20.30
CA ASP A 223 -11.64 1.42 21.59
C ASP A 223 -10.88 0.13 21.33
N PHE A 224 -9.55 0.22 21.36
CA PHE A 224 -8.70 -0.95 21.19
C PHE A 224 -8.55 -1.68 22.52
N GLY A 225 -9.20 -2.84 22.63
CA GLY A 225 -8.99 -3.78 23.73
C GLY A 225 -7.60 -4.43 23.66
N SER A 226 -7.05 -4.85 24.80
CA SER A 226 -5.71 -5.46 24.90
C SER A 226 -5.57 -6.84 24.26
N ASN A 227 -6.61 -7.37 23.61
CA ASN A 227 -6.63 -8.72 23.08
C ASN A 227 -5.95 -8.78 21.71
N ARG A 228 -4.65 -9.09 21.73
CA ARG A 228 -3.92 -9.46 20.51
C ARG A 228 -4.57 -10.70 19.87
N PRO A 229 -4.61 -10.79 18.52
CA PRO A 229 -5.09 -12.01 17.86
C PRO A 229 -4.30 -13.25 18.33
N SER A 230 -4.96 -14.40 18.41
CA SER A 230 -4.30 -15.64 18.82
C SER A 230 -3.25 -16.09 17.80
N GLU A 231 -2.21 -16.78 18.27
CA GLU A 231 -1.15 -17.31 17.39
C GLU A 231 -1.70 -18.29 16.34
N GLU A 232 -2.77 -19.03 16.67
CA GLU A 232 -3.47 -19.91 15.73
C GLU A 232 -4.01 -19.18 14.49
N VAL A 233 -4.32 -17.90 14.62
CA VAL A 233 -4.82 -17.03 13.54
C VAL A 233 -3.68 -16.32 12.82
N GLN A 234 -2.62 -15.93 13.54
CA GLN A 234 -1.50 -15.18 12.99
C GLN A 234 -0.47 -16.07 12.26
N ALA A 235 -0.17 -17.26 12.77
CA ALA A 235 0.83 -18.16 12.19
C ALA A 235 0.56 -18.52 10.72
N PRO A 236 -0.69 -18.82 10.29
CA PRO A 236 -0.97 -19.10 8.89
C PRO A 236 -0.82 -17.86 7.98
N LEU A 237 -1.18 -16.67 8.47
CA LEU A 237 -0.96 -15.41 7.74
C LEU A 237 0.54 -15.10 7.60
N ARG A 238 1.31 -15.37 8.65
CA ARG A 238 2.77 -15.21 8.65
C ARG A 238 3.41 -16.10 7.59
N LEU A 239 3.04 -17.38 7.58
CA LEU A 239 3.53 -18.35 6.59
C LEU A 239 3.18 -17.91 5.16
N ALA A 240 1.92 -17.50 4.94
CA ALA A 240 1.46 -17.00 3.65
C ALA A 240 2.26 -15.80 3.14
N PHE A 241 2.46 -14.82 4.02
CA PHE A 241 3.21 -13.61 3.71
C PHE A 241 4.68 -13.94 3.42
N GLN A 242 5.29 -14.81 4.21
CA GLN A 242 6.65 -15.27 4.00
C GLN A 242 6.79 -16.00 2.67
N CYS A 243 5.91 -16.94 2.34
CA CYS A 243 5.94 -17.62 1.04
C CYS A 243 5.83 -16.63 -0.12
N PHE A 244 4.89 -15.68 -0.06
CA PHE A 244 4.76 -14.66 -1.09
C PHE A 244 6.06 -13.87 -1.28
N TRP A 245 6.64 -13.35 -0.21
CA TRP A 245 7.87 -12.55 -0.29
C TRP A 245 9.10 -13.38 -0.65
N ASP A 246 9.20 -14.65 -0.26
CA ASP A 246 10.27 -15.55 -0.67
C ASP A 246 10.26 -15.75 -2.19
N PHE A 247 9.08 -15.94 -2.82
CA PHE A 247 8.98 -16.01 -4.29
C PHE A 247 9.34 -14.68 -4.96
N ILE A 248 8.92 -13.54 -4.39
CA ILE A 248 9.30 -12.22 -4.91
C ILE A 248 10.82 -12.02 -4.84
N GLN A 249 11.47 -12.40 -3.75
CA GLN A 249 12.92 -12.25 -3.57
C GLN A 249 13.75 -13.22 -4.43
N GLN A 250 13.21 -14.40 -4.74
CA GLN A 250 13.84 -15.39 -5.61
C GLN A 250 13.64 -15.10 -7.11
N SER A 251 12.79 -14.13 -7.45
CA SER A 251 12.50 -13.78 -8.84
C SER A 251 13.66 -13.03 -9.50
N ASP A 252 14.06 -13.48 -10.68
CA ASP A 252 15.12 -12.82 -11.46
C ASP A 252 14.56 -11.66 -12.29
N GLY A 253 14.59 -10.47 -11.70
CA GLY A 253 14.20 -9.22 -12.35
C GLY A 253 12.71 -8.88 -12.25
N GLN A 254 12.37 -7.67 -12.72
CA GLN A 254 11.05 -7.07 -12.52
C GLN A 254 9.93 -7.82 -13.26
N GLU A 255 10.23 -8.44 -14.40
CA GLU A 255 9.25 -9.22 -15.16
C GLU A 255 8.82 -10.46 -14.37
N ALA A 256 9.77 -11.23 -13.83
CA ALA A 256 9.48 -12.39 -13.00
C ALA A 256 8.72 -12.00 -11.72
N VAL A 257 9.11 -10.89 -11.06
CA VAL A 257 8.38 -10.33 -9.92
C VAL A 257 6.92 -10.00 -10.29
N ASN A 258 6.70 -9.36 -11.43
CA ASN A 258 5.36 -9.04 -11.91
C ASN A 258 4.54 -10.31 -12.23
N GLN A 259 5.17 -11.33 -12.81
CA GLN A 259 4.51 -12.61 -13.06
C GLN A 259 4.11 -13.31 -11.76
N VAL A 260 5.02 -13.40 -10.77
CA VAL A 260 4.72 -13.94 -9.43
C VAL A 260 3.57 -13.17 -8.79
N ALA A 261 3.65 -11.83 -8.72
CA ALA A 261 2.58 -11.01 -8.15
C ALA A 261 1.24 -11.20 -8.87
N THR A 262 1.27 -11.34 -10.20
CA THR A 262 0.08 -11.61 -11.00
C THR A 262 -0.50 -12.98 -10.66
N VAL A 263 0.30 -14.04 -10.64
CA VAL A 263 -0.13 -15.40 -10.29
C VAL A 263 -0.75 -15.43 -8.89
N PHE A 264 -0.08 -14.83 -7.91
CA PHE A 264 -0.62 -14.70 -6.56
C PHE A 264 -1.92 -13.87 -6.54
N SER A 265 -2.09 -12.92 -7.45
CA SER A 265 -3.35 -12.16 -7.58
C SER A 265 -4.46 -12.90 -8.33
N THR A 266 -4.13 -13.94 -9.12
CA THR A 266 -5.12 -14.68 -9.92
C THR A 266 -6.04 -15.53 -9.04
N ARG A 267 -7.33 -15.45 -9.35
CA ARG A 267 -8.41 -16.12 -8.63
C ARG A 267 -8.38 -17.63 -8.90
N THR A 268 -8.60 -18.41 -7.87
CA THR A 268 -8.94 -19.82 -7.95
C THR A 268 -10.25 -20.06 -7.20
N THR A 269 -11.18 -20.79 -7.79
CA THR A 269 -12.36 -21.26 -7.05
C THR A 269 -11.93 -22.47 -6.22
N ARG A 270 -12.09 -22.39 -4.91
CA ARG A 270 -11.80 -23.49 -3.97
C ARG A 270 -13.09 -23.93 -3.31
N HIS A 271 -13.23 -25.24 -3.10
CA HIS A 271 -14.39 -25.81 -2.40
C HIS A 271 -13.94 -26.19 -0.99
N ILE A 272 -14.49 -25.55 0.03
CA ILE A 272 -14.18 -25.81 1.44
C ILE A 272 -15.48 -26.04 2.19
N GLY A 273 -15.61 -27.19 2.86
CA GLY A 273 -16.81 -27.47 3.66
C GLY A 273 -18.13 -27.50 2.87
N GLY A 274 -18.08 -27.71 1.54
CA GLY A 274 -19.24 -27.69 0.66
C GLY A 274 -19.53 -26.33 0.00
N GLU A 275 -18.82 -25.27 0.38
CA GLU A 275 -18.99 -23.94 -0.21
C GLU A 275 -17.88 -23.61 -1.21
N SER A 276 -18.25 -22.96 -2.32
CA SER A 276 -17.31 -22.43 -3.31
C SER A 276 -16.87 -21.03 -2.92
N ILE A 277 -15.58 -20.86 -2.66
CA ILE A 277 -14.99 -19.56 -2.35
C ILE A 277 -14.03 -19.12 -3.46
N ASN A 278 -13.97 -17.81 -3.70
CA ASN A 278 -13.00 -17.21 -4.60
C ASN A 278 -11.72 -16.93 -3.80
N ALA A 279 -10.60 -17.51 -4.19
CA ALA A 279 -9.37 -17.43 -3.41
C ALA A 279 -8.15 -17.01 -4.21
N VAL A 280 -7.22 -16.34 -3.55
CA VAL A 280 -5.85 -16.09 -4.01
C VAL A 280 -4.99 -17.27 -3.64
N ARG A 281 -4.36 -17.89 -4.64
CA ARG A 281 -3.51 -19.06 -4.43
C ARG A 281 -2.13 -18.62 -3.95
N LEU A 282 -1.71 -19.12 -2.79
CA LEU A 282 -0.39 -18.88 -2.22
C LEU A 282 0.59 -20.01 -2.55
N SER A 283 0.08 -21.24 -2.57
CA SER A 283 0.83 -22.43 -2.93
C SER A 283 -0.10 -23.51 -3.50
N LEU A 284 0.37 -24.76 -3.63
CA LEU A 284 -0.50 -25.88 -4.00
C LEU A 284 -1.64 -26.11 -3.01
N ASN A 285 -1.38 -25.93 -1.72
CA ASN A 285 -2.31 -26.28 -0.64
C ASN A 285 -2.84 -25.07 0.11
N GLU A 286 -2.28 -23.88 -0.11
CA GLU A 286 -2.60 -22.70 0.69
C GLU A 286 -3.22 -21.62 -0.18
N SER A 287 -4.24 -20.96 0.33
CA SER A 287 -4.91 -19.88 -0.37
C SER A 287 -5.58 -18.92 0.63
N ILE A 288 -5.94 -17.73 0.16
CA ILE A 288 -6.63 -16.69 0.91
C ILE A 288 -7.98 -16.46 0.28
N ASP A 289 -9.05 -16.57 1.04
CA ASP A 289 -10.38 -16.19 0.58
C ASP A 289 -10.41 -14.68 0.28
N LEU A 290 -10.84 -14.33 -0.92
CA LEU A 290 -10.92 -12.96 -1.37
C LEU A 290 -12.04 -12.16 -0.70
N ALA A 291 -13.11 -12.83 -0.25
CA ALA A 291 -14.23 -12.16 0.39
C ALA A 291 -13.91 -11.80 1.86
N SER A 292 -13.29 -12.73 2.58
CA SER A 292 -13.04 -12.58 4.02
C SER A 292 -11.59 -12.26 4.38
N GLY A 293 -10.65 -12.36 3.43
CA GLY A 293 -9.21 -12.37 3.73
C GLY A 293 -8.75 -13.62 4.48
N ARG A 294 -9.63 -14.60 4.73
CA ARG A 294 -9.29 -15.76 5.55
C ARG A 294 -8.26 -16.63 4.84
N TYR A 295 -7.09 -16.81 5.46
CA TYR A 295 -6.15 -17.84 5.03
C TYR A 295 -6.72 -19.23 5.33
N PHE A 296 -6.53 -20.16 4.40
CA PHE A 296 -6.79 -21.56 4.63
C PHE A 296 -5.72 -22.44 3.98
N SER A 297 -5.38 -23.50 4.70
CA SER A 297 -4.47 -24.55 4.23
C SER A 297 -5.26 -25.84 4.09
N ILE A 298 -5.24 -26.42 2.90
CA ILE A 298 -5.72 -27.78 2.65
C ILE A 298 -4.67 -28.71 3.27
N ARG A 299 -4.82 -28.99 4.57
CA ARG A 299 -4.08 -30.09 5.19
C ARG A 299 -4.54 -31.37 4.50
N LYS A 300 -3.64 -32.10 3.83
CA LYS A 300 -3.88 -33.52 3.55
C LYS A 300 -4.21 -34.16 4.89
N SER A 301 -5.39 -34.77 5.02
CA SER A 301 -5.71 -35.55 6.21
C SER A 301 -4.60 -36.56 6.46
N PRO A 302 -4.04 -36.67 7.68
CA PRO A 302 -3.15 -37.76 8.01
C PRO A 302 -4.00 -39.01 8.31
N GLU A 303 -4.59 -39.62 7.28
CA GLU A 303 -5.29 -40.92 7.31
C GLU A 303 -5.71 -41.21 5.85
N LYS A 304 -5.19 -42.20 5.13
CA LYS A 304 -4.99 -43.61 5.48
C LYS A 304 -3.59 -44.13 5.12
N ARG A 305 -2.79 -44.41 6.14
CA ARG A 305 -1.76 -45.46 6.09
C ARG A 305 -1.90 -46.32 7.36
N ALA A 306 -2.72 -47.36 7.23
CA ALA A 306 -2.92 -48.50 8.13
C ALA A 306 -4.16 -49.26 7.59
N LEU A 307 -4.27 -50.59 7.47
CA LEU A 307 -3.50 -51.77 7.90
C LEU A 307 -4.12 -52.99 7.14
N PHE A 308 -3.28 -53.95 6.76
CA PHE A 308 -3.48 -55.41 6.55
C PHE A 308 -4.70 -56.02 5.80
N GLY A 309 -4.41 -57.05 4.98
CA GLY A 309 -5.36 -58.15 4.72
C GLY A 309 -5.14 -58.95 3.43
N VAL A 310 -4.37 -60.03 3.49
CA VAL A 310 -4.25 -61.10 2.48
C VAL A 310 -5.53 -61.94 2.45
N THR A 311 -6.03 -62.27 1.24
CA THR A 311 -6.59 -63.57 0.75
C THR A 311 -7.06 -63.31 -0.69
N GLY A 312 -6.70 -64.03 -1.74
CA GLY A 312 -6.66 -65.47 -1.90
C GLY A 312 -7.85 -65.91 -2.78
N SER A 313 -7.68 -65.90 -4.10
CA SER A 313 -8.39 -66.70 -5.11
C SER A 313 -7.62 -66.57 -6.43
#